data_AF-A0A3B0S7N9-F1
#
_entry.id   AF-A0A3B0S7N9-F1
#
_cell.length_a   1.000
_cell.length_b   1.000
_cell.length_c   1.000
_cell.angle_alpha   90.00
_cell.angle_beta   90.00
_cell.angle_gamma   90.00
#
_symmetry.space_group_name_H-M   'P 1'
#
loop_
_entity.id
_entity.type
_entity.pdbx_description
1 polymer ?
#
loop_
_entity_poly.entity_id
_entity_poly.type
_entity_poly.pdbx_seq_one_letter_code
_entity_poly.pdbx_strand_id
1 'polypeptide(L)'
;DKRAPTPTAAAELAVPVRLELMAWLDGQEARLTHALTSGITTRGQRLRDLTRALPRIDTLLDSPRQRLDTCAGQLSAALISGVQTRRVKLSEISGALRPGLVRQRLKAEIGRKSERLTDLSRRLRDASTRQTISWRDRLSATDRLRETLGYKATLKRGYAVVRGDGCVVTNKSAAAKAAALEIEFSDGYLALDGTSKPARKTAKAKPVAPDQGSLF
;
A
#
# COMPACT_ATOMS: atom_id res chain seq x y z
N ASP A 1 -20.31 -26.09 -118.29
CA ASP A 1 -19.66 -26.57 -119.52
C ASP A 1 -19.28 -25.45 -120.46
N LYS A 2 -17.98 -25.11 -120.53
CA LYS A 2 -17.41 -24.36 -121.67
C LYS A 2 -17.00 -25.38 -122.74
N ARG A 3 -17.38 -25.17 -124.01
CA ARG A 3 -16.94 -26.01 -125.13
C ARG A 3 -15.65 -25.44 -125.71
N ALA A 4 -14.60 -26.26 -125.75
CA ALA A 4 -13.32 -25.91 -126.38
C ALA A 4 -13.26 -26.51 -127.80
N PRO A 5 -12.64 -25.80 -128.77
CA PRO A 5 -12.65 -26.20 -130.18
C PRO A 5 -11.71 -27.38 -130.52
N THR A 6 -10.72 -27.68 -129.67
CA THR A 6 -9.80 -28.84 -129.81
C THR A 6 -9.42 -29.38 -128.43
N PRO A 7 -9.01 -30.66 -128.30
CA PRO A 7 -8.59 -31.23 -127.01
C PRO A 7 -7.39 -30.48 -126.39
N THR A 8 -6.51 -29.89 -127.20
CA THR A 8 -5.38 -29.05 -126.75
C THR A 8 -5.85 -27.68 -126.24
N ALA A 9 -6.80 -27.04 -126.93
CA ALA A 9 -7.41 -25.80 -126.43
C ALA A 9 -8.23 -26.04 -125.14
N ALA A 10 -8.80 -27.24 -124.98
CA ALA A 10 -9.43 -27.65 -123.72
C ALA A 10 -8.40 -27.78 -122.59
N ALA A 11 -7.21 -28.31 -122.88
CA ALA A 11 -6.10 -28.42 -121.93
C ALA A 11 -5.52 -27.05 -121.54
N GLU A 12 -5.37 -26.12 -122.48
CA GLU A 12 -4.96 -24.72 -122.19
C GLU A 12 -6.03 -23.93 -121.42
N LEU A 13 -7.32 -24.24 -121.61
CA LEU A 13 -8.41 -23.66 -120.83
C LEU A 13 -8.55 -24.27 -119.42
N ALA A 14 -8.11 -25.52 -119.23
CA ALA A 14 -8.19 -26.23 -117.96
C ALA A 14 -6.92 -26.08 -117.10
N VAL A 15 -5.76 -25.82 -117.71
CA VAL A 15 -4.47 -25.68 -117.04
C VAL A 15 -3.99 -24.22 -117.17
N PRO A 16 -3.76 -23.52 -116.06
CA PRO A 16 -3.35 -22.12 -116.10
C PRO A 16 -2.01 -21.90 -116.82
N VAL A 17 -1.89 -20.80 -117.55
CA VAL A 17 -0.68 -20.44 -118.32
C VAL A 17 0.47 -20.14 -117.35
N ARG A 18 1.65 -20.74 -117.57
CA ARG A 18 2.80 -20.64 -116.65
C ARG A 18 3.18 -19.19 -116.30
N LEU A 19 3.13 -18.28 -117.28
CA LEU A 19 3.45 -16.86 -117.09
C LEU A 19 2.45 -16.15 -116.16
N GLU A 20 1.17 -16.52 -116.20
CA GLU A 20 0.16 -15.96 -115.29
C GLU A 20 0.35 -16.46 -113.86
N LEU A 21 0.71 -17.73 -113.67
CA LEU A 21 1.05 -18.27 -112.35
C LEU A 21 2.31 -17.62 -111.78
N MET A 22 3.34 -17.39 -112.60
CA MET A 22 4.55 -16.67 -112.20
C MET A 22 4.23 -15.24 -111.79
N ALA A 23 3.47 -14.50 -112.61
CA ALA A 23 3.05 -13.13 -112.28
C ALA A 23 2.18 -13.07 -111.00
N TRP A 24 1.32 -14.06 -110.79
CA TRP A 24 0.53 -14.16 -109.57
C TRP A 24 1.41 -14.45 -108.34
N LEU A 25 2.38 -15.36 -108.47
CA LEU A 25 3.31 -15.72 -107.40
C LEU A 25 4.19 -14.52 -107.03
N ASP A 26 4.74 -13.80 -108.02
CA ASP A 26 5.52 -12.57 -107.82
C ASP A 26 4.66 -11.50 -107.11
N GLY A 27 3.37 -11.40 -107.46
CA GLY A 27 2.42 -10.54 -106.79
C GLY A 27 2.13 -10.95 -105.33
N GLN A 28 2.10 -12.25 -105.02
CA GLN A 28 1.99 -12.74 -103.64
C GLN A 28 3.28 -12.49 -102.86
N GLU A 29 4.45 -12.70 -103.46
CA GLU A 29 5.75 -12.45 -102.86
C GLU A 29 5.91 -10.96 -102.51
N ALA A 30 5.55 -10.06 -103.42
CA ALA A 30 5.57 -8.62 -103.18
C ALA A 30 4.62 -8.22 -102.04
N ARG A 31 3.40 -8.79 -101.98
CA ARG A 31 2.44 -8.55 -100.88
C ARG A 31 2.98 -9.02 -99.54
N LEU A 32 3.54 -10.22 -99.50
CA LEU A 32 4.06 -10.83 -98.27
C LEU A 32 5.28 -10.06 -97.76
N THR A 33 6.18 -9.67 -98.67
CA THR A 33 7.35 -8.83 -98.36
C THR A 33 6.90 -7.48 -97.82
N HIS A 34 5.97 -6.79 -98.47
CA HIS A 34 5.45 -5.51 -97.97
C HIS A 34 4.74 -5.63 -96.62
N ALA A 35 3.95 -6.68 -96.40
CA ALA A 35 3.28 -6.92 -95.12
C ALA A 35 4.29 -7.18 -93.98
N LEU A 36 5.35 -7.94 -94.25
CA LEU A 36 6.42 -8.20 -93.28
C LEU A 36 7.21 -6.92 -92.96
N THR A 37 7.66 -6.19 -93.99
CA THR A 37 8.40 -4.94 -93.79
C THR A 37 7.55 -3.93 -93.02
N SER A 38 6.29 -3.74 -93.40
CA SER A 38 5.37 -2.82 -92.74
C SER A 38 5.03 -3.27 -91.31
N GLY A 39 4.93 -4.58 -91.07
CA GLY A 39 4.71 -5.14 -89.74
C GLY A 39 5.90 -4.91 -88.80
N ILE A 40 7.12 -5.05 -89.29
CA ILE A 40 8.34 -4.79 -88.52
C ILE A 40 8.50 -3.30 -88.23
N THR A 41 8.29 -2.43 -89.22
CA THR A 41 8.38 -0.97 -89.02
C THR A 41 7.35 -0.47 -88.01
N THR A 42 6.11 -0.96 -88.08
CA THR A 42 5.05 -0.59 -87.14
C THR A 42 5.35 -1.05 -85.71
N ARG A 43 5.83 -2.30 -85.53
CA ARG A 43 6.23 -2.81 -84.20
C ARG A 43 7.44 -2.07 -83.64
N GLY A 44 8.42 -1.74 -84.48
CA GLY A 44 9.58 -0.93 -84.09
C GLY A 44 9.19 0.49 -83.69
N GLN A 45 8.24 1.11 -84.42
CA GLN A 45 7.68 2.41 -84.05
C GLN A 45 6.98 2.36 -82.70
N ARG A 46 6.09 1.38 -82.50
CA ARG A 46 5.35 1.22 -81.24
C ARG A 46 6.26 0.94 -80.05
N LEU A 47 7.33 0.17 -80.24
CA LEU A 47 8.31 -0.06 -79.19
C LEU A 47 9.03 1.24 -78.82
N ARG A 48 9.45 2.05 -79.80
CA ARG A 48 10.07 3.37 -79.54
C ARG A 48 9.11 4.32 -78.83
N ASP A 49 7.85 4.35 -79.23
CA ASP A 49 6.82 5.19 -78.60
C ASP A 49 6.57 4.77 -77.14
N LEU A 50 6.46 3.46 -76.87
CA LEU A 50 6.33 2.93 -75.51
C LEU A 50 7.58 3.19 -74.66
N THR A 51 8.77 3.03 -75.24
CA THR A 51 10.04 3.31 -74.54
C THR A 51 10.15 4.80 -74.17
N ARG A 52 9.60 5.69 -75.01
CA ARG A 52 9.55 7.13 -74.76
C ARG A 52 8.48 7.53 -73.75
N ALA A 53 7.39 6.77 -73.66
CA ALA A 53 6.33 6.95 -72.69
C ALA A 53 6.69 6.37 -71.30
N LEU A 54 7.67 5.47 -71.22
CA LEU A 54 8.14 4.95 -69.93
C LEU A 54 8.79 6.08 -69.11
N PRO A 55 8.36 6.28 -67.85
CA PRO A 55 9.03 7.21 -66.94
C PRO A 55 10.49 6.79 -66.74
N ARG A 56 11.38 7.77 -66.57
CA ARG A 56 12.77 7.48 -66.20
C ARG A 56 12.79 6.83 -64.82
N ILE A 57 13.70 5.88 -64.60
CA ILE A 57 13.86 5.19 -63.32
C ILE A 57 14.03 6.20 -62.17
N ASP A 58 14.78 7.29 -62.41
CA ASP A 58 14.98 8.36 -61.42
C ASP A 58 13.65 8.99 -60.97
N THR A 59 12.73 9.26 -61.91
CA THR A 59 11.43 9.87 -61.60
C THR A 59 10.51 8.96 -60.78
N LEU A 60 10.69 7.63 -60.87
CA LEU A 60 9.97 6.67 -60.04
C LEU A 60 10.49 6.68 -58.59
N LEU A 61 11.77 7.04 -58.41
CA LEU A 61 12.45 7.04 -57.11
C LEU A 61 12.44 8.41 -56.42
N ASP A 62 12.15 9.50 -57.13
CA ASP A 62 12.13 10.85 -56.56
C ASP A 62 11.22 10.98 -55.34
N SER A 63 9.98 10.50 -55.41
CA SER A 63 9.04 10.57 -54.28
C SER A 63 9.47 9.71 -53.08
N PRO A 64 9.84 8.42 -53.24
CA PRO A 64 10.43 7.63 -52.17
C PRO A 64 11.69 8.28 -51.56
N ARG A 65 12.57 8.85 -52.39
CA ARG A 65 13.82 9.50 -51.97
C ARG A 65 13.54 10.76 -51.16
N GLN A 66 12.64 11.63 -51.64
CA GLN A 66 12.23 12.84 -50.93
C GLN A 66 11.59 12.51 -49.56
N ARG A 67 10.77 11.44 -49.49
CA ARG A 67 10.21 10.96 -48.22
C ARG A 67 11.30 10.48 -47.27
N LEU A 68 12.29 9.73 -47.76
CA LEU A 68 13.41 9.26 -46.96
C LEU A 68 14.24 10.44 -46.45
N ASP A 69 14.58 11.40 -47.30
CA ASP A 69 15.35 12.60 -46.93
C ASP A 69 14.62 13.42 -45.87
N THR A 70 13.30 13.56 -45.99
CA THR A 70 12.46 14.24 -45.00
C THR A 70 12.47 13.51 -43.66
N CYS A 71 12.26 12.18 -43.67
CA CYS A 71 12.31 11.36 -42.46
C CYS A 71 13.71 11.39 -41.82
N ALA A 72 14.77 11.31 -42.62
CA ALA A 72 16.15 11.35 -42.15
C ALA A 72 16.48 12.71 -41.51
N GLY A 73 16.03 13.81 -42.11
CA GLY A 73 16.18 15.16 -41.56
C GLY A 73 15.45 15.36 -40.23
N GLN A 74 14.28 14.73 -40.06
CA GLN A 74 13.48 14.85 -38.83
C GLN A 74 13.89 13.86 -37.73
N LEU A 75 14.58 12.76 -38.07
CA LEU A 75 14.89 11.67 -37.14
C LEU A 75 15.70 12.14 -35.94
N SER A 76 16.74 12.95 -36.16
CA SER A 76 17.61 13.44 -35.09
C SER A 76 16.82 14.29 -34.08
N ALA A 77 16.04 15.25 -34.56
CA ALA A 77 15.20 16.11 -33.75
C ALA A 77 14.13 15.31 -32.98
N ALA A 78 13.49 14.34 -33.64
CA ALA A 78 12.49 13.47 -33.02
C ALA A 78 13.10 12.59 -31.91
N LEU A 79 14.29 12.04 -32.13
CA LEU A 79 15.00 11.25 -31.11
C LEU A 79 15.41 12.10 -29.91
N ILE A 80 15.96 13.30 -30.15
CA ILE A 80 16.33 14.24 -29.08
C ILE A 80 15.09 14.61 -28.26
N SER A 81 14.01 15.03 -28.92
CA SER A 81 12.74 15.38 -28.26
C SER A 81 12.16 14.20 -27.47
N GLY A 82 12.17 13.00 -28.05
CA GLY A 82 11.70 11.78 -27.39
C GLY A 82 12.50 11.43 -26.13
N VAL A 83 13.82 11.55 -26.18
CA VAL A 83 14.70 11.32 -25.01
C VAL A 83 14.47 12.38 -23.94
N GLN A 84 14.39 13.66 -24.32
CA GLN A 84 14.13 14.76 -23.37
C GLN A 84 12.80 14.57 -22.64
N THR A 85 11.72 14.25 -23.37
CA THR A 85 10.39 13.99 -22.79
C THR A 85 10.44 12.84 -21.79
N ARG A 86 11.11 11.73 -22.14
CA ARG A 86 11.28 10.58 -21.24
C ARG A 86 12.12 10.94 -20.01
N ARG A 87 13.15 11.77 -20.17
CA ARG A 87 14.01 12.25 -19.06
C ARG A 87 13.23 13.12 -18.09
N VAL A 88 12.38 14.03 -18.58
CA VAL A 88 11.50 14.86 -17.75
C VAL A 88 10.54 13.98 -16.95
N LYS A 89 9.83 13.06 -17.62
CA LYS A 89 8.89 12.14 -16.96
C LYS A 89 9.59 11.27 -15.90
N LEU A 90 10.80 10.78 -16.19
CA LEU A 90 11.61 10.06 -15.22
C LEU A 90 12.02 10.95 -14.04
N SER A 91 12.38 12.21 -14.29
CA SER A 91 12.75 13.18 -13.25
C SER A 91 11.58 13.50 -12.33
N GLU A 92 10.36 13.62 -12.86
CA GLU A 92 9.14 13.85 -12.08
C GLU A 92 8.83 12.66 -11.17
N ILE A 93 8.82 11.44 -11.72
CA ILE A 93 8.54 10.21 -10.95
C ILE A 93 9.64 9.97 -9.90
N SER A 94 10.91 10.13 -10.28
CA SER A 94 12.05 9.95 -9.37
C SER A 94 12.20 11.09 -8.36
N GLY A 95 11.66 12.27 -8.64
CA GLY A 95 11.66 13.44 -7.77
C GLY A 95 11.02 13.13 -6.41
N ALA A 96 9.87 12.45 -6.41
CA ALA A 96 9.19 12.00 -5.20
C ALA A 96 9.97 10.91 -4.43
N LEU A 97 10.79 10.14 -5.14
CA LEU A 97 11.59 9.04 -4.60
C LEU A 97 13.01 9.46 -4.21
N ARG A 98 13.32 10.77 -4.27
CA ARG A 98 14.67 11.25 -3.88
C ARG A 98 14.97 10.82 -2.44
N PRO A 99 16.07 10.10 -2.20
CA PRO A 99 16.41 9.60 -0.87
C PRO A 99 16.45 10.68 0.22
N GLY A 100 16.77 11.93 -0.15
CA GLY A 100 16.74 13.07 0.77
C GLY A 100 15.33 13.42 1.25
N LEU A 101 14.35 13.51 0.34
CA LEU A 101 12.96 13.83 0.68
C LEU A 101 12.30 12.71 1.48
N VAL A 102 12.55 11.46 1.11
CA VAL A 102 12.05 10.29 1.86
C VAL A 102 12.61 10.27 3.27
N ARG A 103 13.94 10.48 3.44
CA ARG A 103 14.56 10.58 4.78
C ARG A 103 14.02 11.74 5.58
N GLN A 104 13.83 12.91 4.98
CA GLN A 104 13.28 14.08 5.65
C GLN A 104 11.84 13.83 6.12
N ARG A 105 11.00 13.25 5.25
CA ARG A 105 9.61 12.90 5.60
C ARG A 105 9.56 11.87 6.71
N LEU A 106 10.39 10.83 6.64
CA LEU A 106 10.49 9.80 7.68
C LEU A 106 10.95 10.39 9.01
N LYS A 107 11.97 11.26 9.00
CA LYS A 107 12.45 11.95 10.21
C LYS A 107 11.36 12.83 10.84
N ALA A 108 10.60 13.56 10.01
CA ALA A 108 9.48 14.37 10.49
C ALA A 108 8.34 13.52 11.07
N GLU A 109 8.01 12.38 10.46
CA GLU A 109 7.01 11.45 11.00
C GLU A 109 7.46 10.79 12.30
N ILE A 110 8.73 10.38 12.40
CA ILE A 110 9.31 9.85 13.63
C ILE A 110 9.24 10.91 14.73
N GLY A 111 9.63 12.16 14.44
CA GLY A 111 9.52 13.28 15.38
C GLY A 111 8.09 13.45 15.91
N ARG A 112 7.10 13.57 15.01
CA ARG A 112 5.68 13.68 15.39
C ARG A 112 5.18 12.50 16.23
N LYS A 113 5.58 11.27 15.88
CA LYS A 113 5.22 10.07 16.67
C LYS A 113 5.90 10.07 18.04
N SER A 114 7.16 10.49 18.13
CA SER A 114 7.86 10.60 19.42
C SER A 114 7.23 11.65 20.32
N GLU A 115 6.88 12.82 19.79
CA GLU A 115 6.18 13.89 20.53
C GLU A 115 4.80 13.42 21.02
N ARG A 116 4.06 12.68 20.18
CA ARG A 116 2.78 12.11 20.58
C ARG A 116 2.93 11.05 21.68
N LEU A 117 3.97 10.22 21.59
CA LEU A 117 4.27 9.22 22.62
C LEU A 117 4.69 9.86 23.94
N THR A 118 5.50 10.93 23.91
CA THR A 118 5.92 11.64 25.12
C THR A 118 4.73 12.32 25.80
N ASP A 119 3.84 12.98 25.03
CA ASP A 119 2.63 13.58 25.59
C ASP A 119 1.68 12.54 26.20
N LEU A 120 1.41 11.44 25.50
CA LEU A 120 0.58 10.35 26.02
C LEU A 120 1.20 9.73 27.28
N SER A 121 2.52 9.53 27.30
CA SER A 121 3.23 8.99 28.46
C SER A 121 3.14 9.93 29.67
N ARG A 122 3.27 11.25 29.45
CA ARG A 122 3.09 12.26 30.51
C ARG A 122 1.66 12.24 31.06
N ARG A 123 0.66 12.27 30.18
CA ARG A 123 -0.76 12.23 30.58
C ARG A 123 -1.12 10.96 31.35
N LEU A 124 -0.59 9.81 30.93
CA LEU A 124 -0.76 8.54 31.63
C LEU A 124 -0.13 8.57 33.03
N ARG A 125 1.09 9.11 33.12
CA ARG A 125 1.78 9.26 34.41
C ARG A 125 0.99 10.15 35.36
N ASP A 126 0.55 11.31 34.90
CA ASP A 126 -0.21 12.26 35.71
C ASP A 126 -1.54 11.67 36.18
N ALA A 127 -2.27 10.99 35.29
CA ALA A 127 -3.50 10.30 35.64
C ALA A 127 -3.28 9.19 36.67
N SER A 128 -2.24 8.37 36.49
CA SER A 128 -1.86 7.30 37.42
C SER A 128 -1.46 7.84 38.80
N THR A 129 -0.70 8.93 38.84
CA THR A 129 -0.34 9.60 40.10
C THR A 129 -1.58 10.12 40.83
N ARG A 130 -2.50 10.81 40.12
CA ARG A 130 -3.75 11.29 40.70
C ARG A 130 -4.63 10.15 41.23
N GLN A 131 -4.72 9.06 40.46
CA GLN A 131 -5.48 7.89 40.85
C GLN A 131 -4.92 7.24 42.12
N THR A 132 -3.60 7.11 42.19
CA THR A 132 -2.91 6.55 43.36
C THR A 132 -3.10 7.42 44.59
N ILE A 133 -3.02 8.75 44.45
CA ILE A 133 -3.30 9.69 45.54
C ILE A 133 -4.75 9.53 46.02
N SER A 134 -5.73 9.53 45.10
CA SER A 134 -7.13 9.36 45.47
C SER A 134 -7.41 8.05 46.20
N TRP A 135 -6.75 6.95 45.80
CA TRP A 135 -6.86 5.66 46.51
C TRP A 135 -6.26 5.71 47.91
N ARG A 136 -5.10 6.35 48.08
CA ARG A 136 -4.48 6.54 49.40
C ARG A 136 -5.36 7.40 50.30
N ASP A 137 -5.92 8.48 49.78
CA ASP A 137 -6.81 9.38 50.53
C ASP A 137 -8.06 8.63 50.99
N ARG A 138 -8.70 7.86 50.09
CA ARG A 138 -9.84 7.01 50.42
C ARG A 138 -9.50 5.98 51.50
N LEU A 139 -8.36 5.30 51.36
CA LEU A 139 -7.90 4.32 52.35
C LEU A 139 -7.68 4.98 53.71
N SER A 140 -7.03 6.14 53.74
CA SER A 140 -6.79 6.89 54.98
C SER A 140 -8.09 7.36 55.63
N ALA A 141 -9.09 7.78 54.84
CA ALA A 141 -10.39 8.20 55.33
C ALA A 141 -11.16 7.01 55.94
N THR A 142 -11.16 5.86 55.26
CA THR A 142 -11.77 4.63 55.80
C THR A 142 -11.05 4.14 57.05
N ASP A 143 -9.74 4.31 57.14
CA ASP A 143 -8.98 3.92 58.33
C ASP A 143 -9.32 4.82 59.53
N ARG A 144 -9.44 6.13 59.33
CA ARG A 144 -9.93 7.06 60.37
C ARG A 144 -11.36 6.73 60.83
N LEU A 145 -12.25 6.33 59.91
CA LEU A 145 -13.60 5.86 60.27
C LEU A 145 -13.53 4.58 61.09
N ARG A 146 -12.68 3.62 60.71
CA ARG A 146 -12.44 2.38 61.46
C ARG A 146 -11.91 2.67 62.86
N GLU A 147 -11.00 3.62 63.02
CA GLU A 147 -10.46 4.00 64.32
C GLU A 147 -11.50 4.68 65.20
N THR A 148 -12.30 5.59 64.65
CA THR A 148 -13.31 6.34 65.41
C THR A 148 -14.52 5.51 65.82
N LEU A 149 -14.97 4.62 64.93
CA LEU A 149 -16.11 3.70 65.14
C LEU A 149 -15.68 2.36 65.74
N GLY A 150 -14.38 2.11 65.85
CA GLY A 150 -13.85 0.88 66.43
C GLY A 150 -14.08 0.81 67.93
N TYR A 151 -14.46 -0.38 68.42
CA TYR A 151 -14.71 -0.59 69.84
C TYR A 151 -13.50 -0.23 70.73
N LYS A 152 -12.28 -0.34 70.21
CA LYS A 152 -11.05 0.09 70.91
C LYS A 152 -11.05 1.60 71.23
N ALA A 153 -11.61 2.45 70.37
CA ALA A 153 -11.74 3.88 70.68
C ALA A 153 -12.85 4.15 71.70
N THR A 154 -13.90 3.31 71.74
CA THR A 154 -14.92 3.37 72.80
C THR A 154 -14.35 2.92 74.16
N LEU A 155 -13.49 1.91 74.18
CA LEU A 155 -12.75 1.49 75.38
C LEU A 155 -11.86 2.63 75.91
N LYS A 156 -11.12 3.31 75.03
CA LYS A 156 -10.31 4.50 75.39
C LYS A 156 -11.13 5.69 75.93
N ARG A 157 -12.43 5.75 75.62
CA ARG A 157 -13.36 6.78 76.14
C ARG A 157 -13.94 6.44 77.52
N GLY A 158 -13.51 5.33 78.13
CA GLY A 158 -13.91 4.93 79.48
C GLY A 158 -15.06 3.93 79.55
N TYR A 159 -15.46 3.34 78.42
CA TYR A 159 -16.42 2.24 78.39
C TYR A 159 -15.70 0.88 78.51
N ALA A 160 -16.42 -0.16 78.90
CA ALA A 160 -15.87 -1.51 79.01
C ALA A 160 -16.75 -2.50 78.23
N VAL A 161 -16.13 -3.49 77.57
CA VAL A 161 -16.85 -4.52 76.81
C VAL A 161 -16.92 -5.78 77.67
N VAL A 162 -18.15 -6.26 77.93
CA VAL A 162 -18.36 -7.50 78.68
C VAL A 162 -18.40 -8.68 77.71
N ARG A 163 -17.53 -9.66 77.94
CA ARG A 163 -17.49 -10.93 77.22
C ARG A 163 -17.93 -12.06 78.15
N GLY A 164 -18.68 -13.01 77.63
CA GLY A 164 -19.04 -14.26 78.30
C GLY A 164 -18.73 -15.42 77.38
N ASP A 165 -17.97 -16.40 77.86
CA ASP A 165 -17.56 -17.59 77.10
C ASP A 165 -16.97 -17.25 75.70
N GLY A 166 -16.19 -16.17 75.63
CA GLY A 166 -15.53 -15.67 74.41
C GLY A 166 -16.35 -14.75 73.50
N CYS A 167 -17.66 -14.61 73.73
CA CYS A 167 -18.58 -13.77 72.93
C CYS A 167 -18.94 -12.46 73.65
N VAL A 168 -19.18 -11.38 72.90
CA VAL A 168 -19.62 -10.10 73.49
C VAL A 168 -21.08 -10.22 73.95
N VAL A 169 -21.33 -9.89 75.21
CA VAL A 169 -22.64 -9.98 75.83
C VAL A 169 -23.21 -8.57 76.02
N THR A 170 -24.33 -8.28 75.35
CA THR A 170 -24.92 -6.93 75.31
C THR A 170 -26.13 -6.73 76.22
N ASN A 171 -26.70 -7.82 76.75
CA ASN A 171 -27.97 -7.83 77.47
C ASN A 171 -27.89 -8.67 78.76
N LYS A 172 -28.59 -8.19 79.82
CA LYS A 172 -28.54 -8.75 81.18
C LYS A 172 -28.91 -10.24 81.25
N SER A 173 -29.89 -10.67 80.45
CA SER A 173 -30.35 -12.07 80.42
C SER A 173 -29.31 -13.03 79.85
N ALA A 174 -28.47 -12.56 78.92
CA ALA A 174 -27.37 -13.34 78.37
C ALA A 174 -26.17 -13.34 79.33
N ALA A 175 -25.90 -12.23 80.02
CA ALA A 175 -24.84 -12.15 81.02
C ALA A 175 -25.09 -13.09 82.22
N ALA A 176 -26.35 -13.24 82.64
CA ALA A 176 -26.72 -14.14 83.73
C ALA A 176 -26.62 -15.63 83.39
N LYS A 177 -26.49 -15.98 82.10
CA LYS A 177 -26.39 -17.38 81.63
C LYS A 177 -24.95 -17.80 81.32
N ALA A 178 -24.02 -16.85 81.22
CA ALA A 178 -22.61 -17.13 80.96
C ALA A 178 -21.93 -17.69 82.22
N ALA A 179 -21.04 -18.68 82.04
CA ALA A 179 -20.38 -19.35 83.15
C ALA A 179 -19.24 -18.51 83.76
N ALA A 180 -18.53 -17.77 82.90
CA ALA A 180 -17.52 -16.78 83.30
C ALA A 180 -17.72 -15.48 82.52
N LEU A 181 -17.61 -14.35 83.20
CA LEU A 181 -17.69 -13.03 82.58
C LEU A 181 -16.31 -12.37 82.65
N GLU A 182 -15.85 -11.83 81.53
CA GLU A 182 -14.63 -11.03 81.43
C GLU A 182 -14.99 -9.63 80.98
N ILE A 183 -14.46 -8.62 81.66
CA ILE A 183 -14.60 -7.23 81.26
C ILE A 183 -13.29 -6.78 80.62
N GLU A 184 -13.35 -6.44 79.34
CA GLU A 184 -12.24 -5.82 78.61
C GLU A 184 -12.29 -4.30 78.83
N PHE A 185 -11.24 -3.78 79.46
CA PHE A 185 -10.96 -2.35 79.59
C PHE A 185 -9.88 -1.94 78.57
N SER A 186 -9.64 -0.64 78.43
CA SER A 186 -8.62 -0.13 77.50
C SER A 186 -7.19 -0.59 77.80
N ASP A 187 -6.93 -0.99 79.04
CA ASP A 187 -5.62 -1.32 79.62
C ASP A 187 -5.46 -2.82 79.98
N GLY A 188 -6.52 -3.62 79.89
CA GLY A 188 -6.45 -5.06 80.16
C GLY A 188 -7.81 -5.74 80.34
N TYR A 189 -7.77 -7.04 80.64
CA TYR A 189 -8.96 -7.85 80.93
C TYR A 189 -9.10 -8.04 82.44
N LEU A 190 -10.35 -7.96 82.93
CA LEU A 190 -10.72 -8.26 84.31
C LEU A 190 -11.71 -9.43 84.31
N ALA A 191 -11.28 -10.59 84.79
CA ALA A 191 -12.17 -11.73 85.00
C ALA A 191 -13.07 -11.46 86.22
N LEU A 192 -14.38 -11.55 86.01
CA LEU A 192 -15.40 -11.58 87.05
C LEU A 192 -15.76 -13.04 87.32
N ASP A 193 -14.87 -13.75 88.00
CA ASP A 193 -15.25 -15.00 88.65
C ASP A 193 -16.29 -14.65 89.72
N GLY A 194 -17.44 -15.32 89.71
CA GLY A 194 -18.64 -15.04 90.52
C GLY A 194 -18.48 -15.10 92.05
N THR A 195 -17.26 -14.98 92.55
CA THR A 195 -16.89 -14.89 93.96
C THR A 195 -15.67 -13.97 94.11
N SER A 196 -15.85 -12.68 94.45
CA SER A 196 -14.74 -11.94 95.06
C SER A 196 -15.16 -10.98 96.18
N LYS A 197 -14.65 -11.28 97.38
CA LYS A 197 -14.36 -10.33 98.46
C LYS A 197 -13.26 -9.35 97.98
N PRO A 198 -13.17 -8.12 98.51
CA PRO A 198 -12.33 -7.09 97.92
C PRO A 198 -10.85 -7.37 98.15
N ALA A 199 -10.05 -7.45 97.08
CA ALA A 199 -8.61 -7.59 97.15
C ALA A 199 -7.90 -6.23 96.92
N ARG A 200 -7.47 -5.65 98.04
CA ARG A 200 -6.20 -4.98 98.34
C ARG A 200 -5.39 -4.34 97.19
N LYS A 201 -5.17 -3.02 97.34
CA LYS A 201 -4.13 -2.21 96.68
C LYS A 201 -2.78 -2.93 96.59
N THR A 202 -2.25 -3.08 95.39
CA THR A 202 -0.83 -3.32 95.12
C THR A 202 -0.18 -2.06 94.56
N ALA A 203 1.09 -1.91 94.93
CA ALA A 203 1.84 -0.66 94.95
C ALA A 203 2.30 -0.18 93.56
N LYS A 204 2.47 1.14 93.45
CA LYS A 204 3.16 1.82 92.36
C LYS A 204 4.56 1.23 92.14
N ALA A 205 4.84 0.76 90.93
CA ALA A 205 6.20 0.61 90.43
C ALA A 205 6.77 2.01 90.13
N LYS A 206 7.99 2.27 90.61
CA LYS A 206 8.79 3.46 90.32
C LYS A 206 9.08 3.55 88.81
N PRO A 207 9.00 4.73 88.18
CA PRO A 207 9.57 4.92 86.84
C PRO A 207 11.09 4.87 86.94
N VAL A 208 11.72 3.99 86.14
CA VAL A 208 13.15 4.07 85.83
C VAL A 208 13.35 5.28 84.93
N ALA A 209 14.34 6.11 85.28
CA ALA A 209 14.72 7.31 84.54
C ALA A 209 15.17 6.95 83.10
N PRO A 210 14.95 7.84 82.11
CA PRO A 210 15.54 7.67 80.79
C PRO A 210 17.04 7.92 80.86
N ASP A 211 17.84 6.93 80.49
CA ASP A 211 19.27 7.10 80.23
C ASP A 211 19.43 8.05 79.04
N GLN A 212 19.99 9.23 79.32
CA GLN A 212 20.58 10.12 78.33
C GLN A 212 22.04 9.71 78.09
N GLY A 213 22.41 9.57 76.82
CA GLY A 213 23.80 9.46 76.35
C GLY A 213 24.06 8.12 75.64
N SER A 214 24.75 8.04 74.51
CA SER A 214 25.73 8.96 73.94
C SER A 214 25.77 8.81 72.42
N LEU A 215 26.03 9.93 71.74
CA LEU A 215 26.60 9.97 70.40
C LEU A 215 27.85 9.07 70.33
N PHE A 216 27.90 8.21 69.32
CA PHE A 216 29.06 7.92 68.49
C PHE A 216 28.58 7.61 67.07
#